data_AF-A0A8T1TRW7-F1
#
_entry.id   AF-A0A8T1TRW7-F1
#
_cell.length_a   1.000
_cell.length_b   1.000
_cell.length_c   1.000
_cell.angle_alpha   90.00
_cell.angle_beta   90.00
_cell.angle_gamma   90.00
#
_symmetry.space_group_name_H-M   'P 1'
#
loop_
_entity.id
_entity.type
_entity.pdbx_description
1 polymer ?
#
loop_
_entity_poly.entity_id
_entity_poly.type
_entity_poly.pdbx_seq_one_letter_code
_entity_poly.pdbx_strand_id
1 'polypeptide(L)'
;DESRLCRFDFTLRRTDSTWKKKFRFKKDDLVAHVAHFRFPDPFPTKQRYHISVFEALCIFLRRMAYPARLSDLQDLFGRDETTISTISNDVLEILYATFKHLLQSTTTV
;
A
#
# COMPACT_ATOMS: atom_id res chain seq x y z
N ASP A 1 -8.71 -17.34 18.50
CA ASP A 1 -7.80 -16.51 17.69
C ASP A 1 -8.24 -16.59 16.22
N GLU A 2 -9.45 -16.11 15.94
CA GLU A 2 -10.06 -16.13 14.58
C GLU A 2 -9.61 -14.96 13.71
N SER A 3 -8.98 -13.95 14.32
CA SER A 3 -8.50 -12.72 13.69
C SER A 3 -7.42 -12.96 12.61
N ARG A 4 -6.86 -14.18 12.54
CA ARG A 4 -5.82 -14.57 11.58
C ARG A 4 -6.37 -15.15 10.27
N LEU A 5 -7.64 -15.56 10.21
CA LEU A 5 -8.22 -16.22 9.03
C LEU A 5 -8.69 -15.26 7.93
N CYS A 6 -9.02 -14.01 8.25
CA CYS A 6 -9.47 -13.01 7.27
C CYS A 6 -8.33 -12.25 6.57
N ARG A 7 -7.09 -12.36 7.06
CA ARG A 7 -5.95 -11.61 6.52
C ARG A 7 -5.66 -12.03 5.09
N PHE A 8 -5.52 -11.04 4.21
CA PHE A 8 -5.12 -11.25 2.83
C PHE A 8 -3.68 -11.79 2.79
N ASP A 9 -3.56 -13.09 2.51
CA ASP A 9 -2.26 -13.70 2.29
C ASP A 9 -1.69 -13.26 0.93
N PHE A 10 -0.59 -12.51 0.98
CA PHE A 10 0.16 -12.02 -0.18
C PHE A 10 1.02 -13.11 -0.85
N THR A 11 1.27 -14.23 -0.16
CA THR A 11 2.10 -15.35 -0.64
C THR A 11 1.31 -16.30 -1.54
N LEU A 12 0.00 -16.44 -1.30
CA LEU A 12 -0.88 -17.30 -2.11
C LEU A 12 -0.94 -16.82 -3.57
N ARG A 13 -0.93 -17.79 -4.50
CA ARG A 13 -1.25 -17.52 -5.91
C ARG A 13 -2.72 -17.18 -6.04
N ARG A 14 -3.02 -16.06 -6.70
CA ARG A 14 -4.38 -15.60 -7.04
C ARG A 14 -4.39 -15.09 -8.47
N THR A 15 -5.57 -15.05 -9.09
CA THR A 15 -5.72 -14.57 -10.47
C THR A 15 -5.53 -13.06 -10.56
N ASP A 16 -5.08 -12.58 -11.73
CA ASP A 16 -4.95 -11.15 -12.04
C ASP A 16 -6.23 -10.37 -11.77
N SER A 17 -7.39 -10.98 -12.02
CA SER A 17 -8.70 -10.36 -11.77
C SER A 17 -8.90 -10.05 -10.29
N THR A 18 -8.50 -10.93 -9.38
CA THR A 18 -8.61 -10.70 -7.93
C THR A 18 -7.71 -9.55 -7.48
N TRP A 19 -6.48 -9.47 -7.99
CA TRP A 19 -5.54 -8.38 -7.68
C TRP A 19 -6.05 -7.04 -8.22
N LYS A 20 -6.49 -7.00 -9.48
CA LYS A 20 -7.04 -5.79 -10.09
C LYS A 20 -8.30 -5.29 -9.38
N LYS A 21 -9.20 -6.19 -8.97
CA LYS A 21 -10.40 -5.80 -8.20
C LYS A 21 -10.06 -5.16 -6.85
N LYS A 22 -8.96 -5.59 -6.21
CA LYS A 22 -8.55 -5.06 -4.90
C LYS A 22 -7.68 -3.82 -5.02
N PHE A 23 -6.66 -3.83 -5.87
CA PHE A 23 -5.60 -2.82 -5.91
C PHE A 23 -5.53 -2.05 -7.22
N ARG A 24 -6.39 -2.35 -8.21
CA ARG A 24 -6.36 -1.85 -9.61
C ARG A 24 -5.17 -2.29 -10.47
N PHE A 25 -4.18 -2.96 -9.88
CA PHE A 25 -2.99 -3.49 -10.54
C PHE A 25 -2.90 -5.02 -10.44
N LYS A 26 -2.15 -5.66 -11.34
CA LYS A 26 -1.78 -7.08 -11.19
C LYS A 26 -0.69 -7.24 -10.13
N LYS A 27 -0.48 -8.46 -9.63
CA LYS A 27 0.60 -8.73 -8.67
C LYS A 27 1.97 -8.37 -9.22
N ASP A 28 2.25 -8.73 -10.47
CA ASP A 28 3.54 -8.46 -11.11
C ASP A 28 3.77 -6.95 -11.31
N ASP A 29 2.71 -6.22 -11.67
CA ASP A 29 2.75 -4.75 -11.73
C ASP A 29 3.11 -4.16 -10.36
N LEU A 30 2.51 -4.65 -9.27
CA LEU A 30 2.80 -4.20 -7.91
C LEU A 30 4.26 -4.47 -7.50
N VAL A 31 4.78 -5.65 -7.83
CA VAL A 31 6.19 -5.98 -7.58
C VAL A 31 7.10 -5.05 -8.37
N ALA A 32 6.78 -4.80 -9.63
CA ALA A 32 7.49 -3.82 -10.44
C ALA A 32 7.41 -2.43 -9.81
N HIS A 33 6.24 -1.97 -9.37
CA HIS A 33 6.08 -0.67 -8.71
C HIS A 33 6.97 -0.53 -7.46
N VAL A 34 7.07 -1.56 -6.63
CA VAL A 34 7.99 -1.56 -5.48
C VAL A 34 9.44 -1.32 -5.93
N ALA A 35 9.89 -2.02 -6.97
CA ALA A 35 11.23 -1.88 -7.51
C ALA A 35 11.49 -0.47 -8.10
N HIS A 36 10.49 0.12 -8.77
CA HIS A 36 10.61 1.45 -9.37
C HIS A 36 10.55 2.57 -8.32
N PHE A 37 9.68 2.45 -7.31
CA PHE A 37 9.55 3.45 -6.26
C PHE A 37 10.73 3.48 -5.30
N ARG A 38 11.52 2.39 -5.24
CA ARG A 38 12.74 2.29 -4.42
C ARG A 38 12.49 2.72 -2.97
N PHE A 39 11.38 2.27 -2.40
CA PHE A 39 11.09 2.52 -1.00
C PHE A 39 12.22 1.95 -0.11
N PRO A 40 12.50 2.57 1.05
CA PRO A 40 13.44 2.01 2.00
C PRO A 40 12.93 0.66 2.54
N ASP A 41 13.83 -0.30 2.75
CA ASP A 41 13.54 -1.61 3.33
C ASP A 41 14.42 -1.83 4.58
N PRO A 42 13.84 -1.98 5.80
CA PRO A 42 12.41 -2.06 6.11
C PRO A 42 11.65 -0.76 5.86
N PHE A 43 10.36 -0.86 5.56
CA PHE A 43 9.52 0.31 5.27
C PHE A 43 9.40 1.21 6.51
N PRO A 44 9.82 2.48 6.45
CA PRO A 44 9.80 3.35 7.60
C PRO A 44 8.37 3.81 7.87
N THR A 45 7.91 3.59 9.08
CA THR A 45 6.63 4.11 9.58
C THR A 45 6.89 4.96 10.82
N LYS A 46 6.12 6.04 11.01
CA LYS A 46 6.32 6.97 12.14
C LYS A 46 6.14 6.27 13.49
N GLN A 47 5.23 5.30 13.55
CA GLN A 47 4.98 4.47 14.74
C GLN A 47 5.82 3.20 14.79
N ARG A 48 6.82 3.05 13.90
CA ARG A 48 7.78 1.92 13.90
C ARG A 48 7.12 0.53 13.79
N TYR A 49 6.02 0.43 13.07
CA TYR A 49 5.42 -0.85 12.72
C TYR A 49 6.35 -1.70 11.87
N HIS A 50 6.38 -3.00 12.15
CA HIS A 50 7.07 -3.97 11.31
C HIS A 50 6.18 -4.35 10.12
N ILE A 51 6.46 -3.77 8.96
CA ILE A 51 5.71 -3.99 7.72
C ILE A 51 6.65 -4.08 6.52
N SER A 52 6.36 -5.00 5.61
CA SER A 52 7.11 -5.08 4.35
C SER A 52 6.74 -3.92 3.43
N VAL A 53 7.68 -3.48 2.60
CA VAL A 53 7.45 -2.46 1.55
C VAL A 53 6.25 -2.81 0.67
N PHE A 54 6.13 -4.09 0.29
CA PHE A 54 5.05 -4.57 -0.56
C PHE A 54 3.68 -4.43 0.11
N GLU A 55 3.58 -4.80 1.39
CA GLU A 55 2.34 -4.69 2.16
C GLU A 55 1.95 -3.23 2.41
N ALA A 56 2.92 -2.35 2.69
CA ALA A 56 2.70 -0.91 2.84
C ALA A 56 2.13 -0.29 1.55
N LEU A 57 2.72 -0.62 0.39
CA LEU A 57 2.20 -0.18 -0.90
C LEU A 57 0.78 -0.70 -1.16
N CYS A 58 0.50 -1.97 -0.83
CA CYS A 58 -0.84 -2.54 -0.99
C CYS A 58 -1.89 -1.83 -0.13
N ILE A 59 -1.56 -1.46 1.12
CA ILE A 59 -2.43 -0.68 2.01
C ILE A 59 -2.79 0.66 1.36
N PHE A 60 -1.77 1.39 0.89
CA PHE A 60 -1.95 2.68 0.23
C PHE A 60 -2.81 2.56 -1.04
N LEU A 61 -2.47 1.63 -1.95
CA LEU A 61 -3.20 1.46 -3.20
C LEU A 61 -4.64 1.01 -2.97
N ARG A 62 -4.92 0.18 -1.96
CA ARG A 62 -6.29 -0.21 -1.64
C ARG A 62 -7.14 0.99 -1.20
N ARG A 63 -6.58 1.92 -0.42
CA ARG A 63 -7.25 3.17 -0.02
C ARG A 63 -7.50 4.11 -1.20
N MET A 64 -6.60 4.14 -2.19
CA MET A 64 -6.76 4.94 -3.40
C MET A 64 -7.70 4.30 -4.43
N ALA A 65 -7.78 2.97 -4.45
CA ALA A 65 -8.56 2.21 -5.43
C ALA A 65 -10.08 2.29 -5.21
N TYR A 66 -10.52 2.59 -3.99
CA TYR A 66 -11.93 2.78 -3.65
C TYR A 66 -11.98 3.49 -2.29
N PRO A 67 -12.96 4.36 -2.01
CA PRO A 67 -13.21 4.83 -0.64
C PRO A 67 -13.76 3.66 0.19
N ALA A 68 -12.90 2.69 0.48
CA ALA A 68 -13.17 1.60 1.38
C ALA A 68 -13.19 2.16 2.80
N ARG A 69 -14.13 1.68 3.63
CA ARG A 69 -14.12 2.04 5.05
C ARG A 69 -12.86 1.45 5.68
N LEU A 70 -12.28 2.13 6.67
CA LEU A 70 -11.12 1.60 7.40
C LEU A 70 -11.41 0.22 7.99
N SER A 71 -12.65 -0.01 8.44
CA SER A 71 -13.16 -1.30 8.88
C SER A 71 -12.96 -2.42 7.85
N ASP A 72 -13.26 -2.15 6.57
CA ASP A 72 -13.13 -3.14 5.49
C ASP A 72 -11.65 -3.48 5.23
N LEU A 73 -10.75 -2.54 5.54
CA LEU A 73 -9.30 -2.72 5.41
C LEU A 73 -8.73 -3.46 6.61
N GLN A 74 -9.30 -3.29 7.80
CA GLN A 74 -8.91 -4.02 8.98
C GLN A 74 -9.05 -5.52 8.77
N ASP A 75 -10.18 -5.97 8.23
CA ASP A 75 -10.39 -7.37 7.88
C ASP A 75 -9.41 -7.85 6.81
N LEU A 76 -9.13 -7.01 5.82
CA LEU A 76 -8.24 -7.37 4.70
C LEU A 76 -6.78 -7.47 5.13
N PHE A 77 -6.26 -6.56 5.94
CA PHE A 77 -4.84 -6.49 6.30
C PHE A 77 -4.53 -7.06 7.67
N GLY A 78 -5.55 -7.37 8.48
CA GLY A 78 -5.39 -7.85 9.85
C GLY A 78 -4.71 -6.83 10.77
N ARG A 79 -4.88 -5.53 10.50
CA ARG A 79 -4.33 -4.43 11.29
C ARG A 79 -5.44 -3.48 11.69
N ASP A 80 -5.33 -2.84 12.84
CA ASP A 80 -6.32 -1.87 13.30
C ASP A 80 -6.41 -0.66 12.34
N GLU A 81 -7.58 -0.02 12.33
CA GLU A 81 -7.88 1.12 11.48
C GLU A 81 -6.86 2.27 11.62
N THR A 82 -6.40 2.54 12.84
CA THR A 82 -5.43 3.60 13.13
C THR A 82 -4.09 3.30 12.47
N THR A 83 -3.58 2.08 12.66
CA THR A 83 -2.35 1.59 12.02
C THR A 83 -2.45 1.66 10.50
N ILE A 84 -3.56 1.21 9.91
CA ILE A 84 -3.80 1.30 8.47
C ILE A 84 -3.77 2.76 7.99
N SER A 85 -4.36 3.66 8.77
CA SER A 85 -4.38 5.08 8.44
C SER A 85 -3.00 5.72 8.48
N THR A 86 -2.22 5.45 9.51
CA THR A 86 -0.89 6.02 9.58
C THR A 86 0.03 5.45 8.50
N ILE A 87 0.01 4.13 8.25
CA ILE A 87 0.82 3.54 7.16
C ILE A 87 0.48 4.18 5.82
N SER A 88 -0.80 4.38 5.52
CA SER A 88 -1.21 5.03 4.26
C SER A 88 -0.69 6.45 4.14
N ASN A 89 -0.70 7.22 5.23
CA ASN A 89 -0.19 8.59 5.23
C ASN A 89 1.33 8.62 5.10
N ASP A 90 2.04 7.69 5.75
CA ASP A 90 3.49 7.55 5.65
C ASP A 90 3.91 7.20 4.21
N VAL A 91 3.20 6.29 3.53
CA VAL A 91 3.42 5.98 2.10
C VAL A 91 3.21 7.22 1.24
N LEU A 92 2.13 7.98 1.48
CA LEU A 92 1.84 9.21 0.73
C LEU A 92 2.96 10.24 0.90
N GLU A 93 3.44 10.44 2.12
CA GLU A 93 4.50 11.39 2.43
C GLU A 93 5.82 11.02 1.73
N ILE A 94 6.20 9.73 1.75
CA ILE A 94 7.41 9.26 1.06
C ILE A 94 7.27 9.45 -0.46
N LEU A 95 6.14 9.07 -1.04
CA LEU A 95 5.88 9.26 -2.47
C LEU A 95 5.93 10.74 -2.84
N TYR A 96 5.29 11.61 -2.06
CA TYR A 96 5.29 13.05 -2.32
C TYR A 96 6.71 13.63 -2.19
N ALA A 97 7.44 13.32 -1.11
CA ALA A 97 8.80 13.79 -0.93
C ALA A 97 9.73 13.36 -2.07
N THR A 98 9.54 12.13 -2.57
CA THR A 98 10.34 11.55 -3.65
C THR A 98 9.98 12.16 -5.02
N PHE A 99 8.70 12.28 -5.34
CA PHE A 99 8.23 12.59 -6.70
C PHE A 99 7.72 14.02 -6.90
N LYS A 100 7.64 14.86 -5.85
CA LYS A 100 7.17 16.26 -5.96
C LYS A 100 7.92 17.08 -7.03
N HIS A 101 9.19 16.76 -7.29
CA HIS A 101 10.00 17.45 -8.31
C HIS A 101 9.46 17.22 -9.73
N LEU A 102 8.83 16.07 -10.01
CA LEU A 102 8.19 15.78 -11.30
C LEU A 102 6.93 16.61 -11.54
N LEU A 103 6.31 17.12 -10.46
CA LEU A 103 5.13 17.99 -10.55
C LEU A 103 5.52 19.46 -10.79
N GLN A 104 6.76 19.83 -10.46
CA GLN A 104 7.26 21.20 -10.58
C GLN A 104 7.88 21.49 -11.96
N SER A 105 8.25 20.46 -12.72
CA SER A 105 8.86 20.60 -14.06
C SER A 105 7.90 21.00 -15.18
N THR A 106 6.59 21.08 -14.91
CA THR A 106 5.58 21.47 -15.92
C THR A 106 5.29 22.96 -15.96
N THR A 107 5.93 23.78 -15.11
CA THR A 107 5.83 25.24 -15.15
C THR A 107 7.09 25.84 -15.78
N THR A 108 7.29 25.56 -17.06
CA THR A 108 8.15 26.38 -17.92
C THR A 108 7.34 26.79 -19.15
N VAL A 109 6.86 28.04 -19.06
CA VAL A 109 6.28 28.94 -20.07
C VAL A 109 4.90 28.57 -20.63
#